data_AF-A0A4Y8XWT4-F1
#
_entry.id   AF-A0A4Y8XWT4-F1
#
_cell.length_a   1.000
_cell.length_b   1.000
_cell.length_c   1.000
_cell.angle_alpha   90.00
_cell.angle_beta   90.00
_cell.angle_gamma   90.00
#
_symmetry.space_group_name_H-M   'P 1'
#
loop_
_entity.id
_entity.type
_entity.pdbx_description
1 polymer ?
#
loop_
_entity_poly.entity_id
_entity_poly.type
_entity_poly.pdbx_seq_one_letter_code
_entity_poly.pdbx_strand_id
1 'polypeptide(L)'
;MSLAGFLAYSGMAMARDQSRTAAAIATERDVLTELFAMRRQLGWAGSNLNQAAKALNSGGDVPHLAEVLADIQRAANAVKTAADRVANQEADRES
;
A
#
# COMPACT_ATOMS: atom_id res chain seq x y z
N MET A 1 -47.22 6.81 4.14
CA MET A 1 -45.97 7.55 3.90
C MET A 1 -46.19 8.42 2.65
N SER A 2 -45.92 9.73 2.70
CA SER A 2 -46.15 10.63 1.56
C SER A 2 -44.96 10.57 0.58
N LEU A 3 -45.20 10.92 -0.69
CA LEU A 3 -44.15 10.97 -1.73
C LEU A 3 -42.99 11.90 -1.32
N ALA A 4 -43.29 13.04 -0.70
CA ALA A 4 -42.30 13.96 -0.15
C ALA A 4 -41.47 13.31 0.98
N GLY A 5 -42.11 12.54 1.88
CA GLY A 5 -41.42 11.81 2.94
C GLY A 5 -40.53 10.69 2.41
N PHE A 6 -40.96 9.98 1.36
CA PHE A 6 -40.14 8.99 0.67
C PHE A 6 -38.94 9.61 -0.04
N LEU A 7 -39.11 10.71 -0.77
CA LEU A 7 -38.02 11.40 -1.46
C LEU A 7 -37.01 12.00 -0.48
N ALA A 8 -37.47 12.60 0.62
CA ALA A 8 -36.59 13.11 1.67
C ALA A 8 -35.79 11.97 2.33
N TYR A 9 -36.42 10.84 2.63
CA TYR A 9 -35.77 9.66 3.18
C TYR A 9 -34.75 9.05 2.20
N SER A 10 -35.13 8.86 0.94
CA SER A 10 -34.27 8.30 -0.10
C SER A 10 -33.09 9.22 -0.42
N GLY A 11 -33.31 10.54 -0.52
CA GLY A 11 -32.23 11.51 -0.69
C GLY A 11 -31.27 11.53 0.50
N MET A 12 -31.78 11.41 1.73
CA MET A 12 -30.95 11.33 2.93
C MET A 12 -30.21 9.99 3.05
N ALA A 13 -30.82 8.88 2.61
CA ALA A 13 -30.18 7.58 2.52
C ALA A 13 -29.05 7.59 1.47
N MET A 14 -29.28 8.16 0.29
CA MET A 14 -28.27 8.32 -0.75
C MET A 14 -27.12 9.25 -0.34
N ALA A 15 -27.40 10.33 0.39
CA ALA A 15 -26.35 11.22 0.91
C ALA A 15 -25.45 10.54 1.97
N ARG A 16 -26.04 9.67 2.81
CA ARG A 16 -25.28 8.84 3.76
C ARG A 16 -24.43 7.80 3.03
N ASP A 17 -24.97 7.20 1.97
CA ASP A 17 -24.25 6.21 1.17
C ASP A 17 -23.12 6.84 0.35
N GLN A 18 -23.31 8.04 -0.19
CA GLN A 18 -22.26 8.80 -0.88
C GLN A 18 -21.08 9.13 0.05
N SER A 19 -21.38 9.49 1.31
CA SER A 19 -20.35 9.74 2.33
C SER A 19 -19.58 8.47 2.68
N ARG A 20 -20.27 7.33 2.78
CA ARG A 20 -19.67 6.00 3.01
C ARG A 20 -18.76 5.59 1.83
N THR A 21 -19.21 5.80 0.61
CA THR A 21 -18.44 5.52 -0.62
C THR A 21 -17.22 6.43 -0.73
N ALA A 22 -17.34 7.72 -0.41
CA ALA A 22 -16.19 8.64 -0.41
C ALA A 22 -15.13 8.25 0.63
N ALA A 23 -15.54 7.85 1.83
CA ALA A 23 -14.64 7.36 2.86
C ALA A 23 -13.91 6.06 2.45
N ALA A 24 -14.61 5.15 1.77
CA ALA A 24 -14.01 3.93 1.24
C ALA A 24 -12.96 4.24 0.16
N ILE A 25 -13.27 5.12 -0.80
CA ILE A 25 -12.34 5.54 -1.86
C ILE A 25 -11.13 6.28 -1.27
N ALA A 26 -11.32 7.14 -0.27
CA ALA A 26 -10.22 7.81 0.40
C ALA A 26 -9.29 6.80 1.09
N THR A 27 -9.87 5.83 1.80
CA THR A 27 -9.11 4.75 2.46
C THR A 27 -8.31 3.92 1.44
N GLU A 28 -8.91 3.59 0.29
CA GLU A 28 -8.23 2.85 -0.77
C GLU A 28 -7.06 3.64 -1.38
N ARG A 29 -7.26 4.95 -1.61
CA ARG A 29 -6.19 5.84 -2.09
C ARG A 29 -5.05 5.96 -1.09
N ASP A 30 -5.34 5.99 0.21
CA ASP A 30 -4.32 6.01 1.26
C ASP A 30 -3.50 4.71 1.25
N VAL A 31 -4.16 3.56 1.12
CA VAL A 31 -3.49 2.24 1.02
C VAL A 31 -2.57 2.18 -0.21
N LEU A 32 -3.06 2.60 -1.38
CA LEU A 32 -2.24 2.64 -2.60
C LEU A 32 -1.07 3.62 -2.48
N THR A 33 -1.28 4.77 -1.84
CA THR A 33 -0.23 5.78 -1.60
C THR A 33 0.89 5.20 -0.73
N GLU A 34 0.53 4.51 0.35
CA GLU A 34 1.49 3.83 1.21
C GLU A 34 2.23 2.70 0.49
N LEU A 35 1.55 1.91 -0.34
CA LEU A 35 2.20 0.89 -1.18
C LEU A 35 3.21 1.49 -2.17
N PHE A 36 2.89 2.63 -2.80
CA PHE A 36 3.84 3.32 -3.67
C PHE A 36 5.02 3.94 -2.91
N ALA A 37 4.80 4.46 -1.71
CA ALA A 37 5.86 4.95 -0.85
C ALA A 37 6.83 3.83 -0.46
N MET A 38 6.29 2.68 -0.03
CA MET A 38 7.08 1.49 0.30
C MET A 38 7.86 0.95 -0.91
N ARG A 39 7.24 0.91 -2.11
CA ARG A 39 7.93 0.54 -3.36
C ARG A 39 9.13 1.46 -3.63
N ARG A 40 8.98 2.77 -3.42
CA ARG A 40 10.06 3.75 -3.60
C ARG A 40 11.22 3.51 -2.61
N GLN A 41 10.89 3.26 -1.34
CA GLN A 41 11.90 2.95 -0.32
C GLN A 41 12.70 1.69 -0.65
N LEU A 42 12.04 0.63 -1.14
CA LEU A 42 12.72 -0.57 -1.62
C LEU A 42 13.63 -0.30 -2.82
N GLY A 43 13.23 0.61 -3.71
CA GLY A 43 14.08 1.08 -4.82
C GLY A 43 15.38 1.75 -4.33
N TRP A 44 15.28 2.58 -3.28
CA TRP A 44 16.47 3.19 -2.66
C TRP A 44 17.35 2.15 -1.96
N ALA A 45 16.76 1.18 -1.26
CA ALA A 45 17.48 0.08 -0.67
C ALA A 45 18.26 -0.72 -1.72
N GLY A 46 17.66 -1.02 -2.88
CA GLY A 46 18.33 -1.68 -4.00
C GLY A 46 19.51 -0.89 -4.56
N SER A 47 19.39 0.45 -4.66
CA SER A 47 20.50 1.32 -5.06
C SER A 47 21.66 1.26 -4.06
N ASN A 48 21.37 1.25 -2.77
CA ASN A 48 22.38 1.14 -1.72
C ASN A 48 23.08 -0.22 -1.73
N LEU A 49 22.34 -1.31 -1.97
CA LEU A 49 22.93 -2.65 -2.15
C LEU A 49 23.87 -2.70 -3.36
N ASN A 50 23.51 -2.05 -4.47
CA ASN A 50 24.39 -1.95 -5.63
C ASN A 50 25.68 -1.16 -5.31
N GLN A 51 25.59 -0.12 -4.47
CA GLN A 51 26.77 0.61 -3.99
C GLN A 51 27.64 -0.25 -3.07
N ALA A 52 27.03 -1.00 -2.15
CA ALA A 52 27.75 -1.94 -1.29
C ALA A 52 28.49 -3.02 -2.12
N ALA A 53 27.82 -3.58 -3.14
CA ALA A 53 28.44 -4.54 -4.05
C ALA A 53 29.65 -3.93 -4.79
N LYS A 54 29.55 -2.68 -5.26
CA LYS A 54 30.69 -1.98 -5.87
C LYS A 54 31.84 -1.78 -4.89
N ALA A 55 31.56 -1.39 -3.64
CA ALA A 55 32.58 -1.23 -2.61
C ALA A 55 33.32 -2.54 -2.32
N LEU A 56 32.58 -3.64 -2.12
CA LEU A 56 33.15 -4.97 -1.94
C LEU A 56 33.99 -5.43 -3.15
N ASN A 57 33.49 -5.23 -4.37
CA ASN A 57 34.21 -5.57 -5.60
C ASN A 57 35.50 -4.75 -5.79
N SER A 58 35.62 -3.61 -5.10
CA SER A 58 36.81 -2.76 -5.12
C SER A 58 37.78 -3.09 -3.97
N GLY A 59 37.53 -4.17 -3.22
CA GLY A 59 38.33 -4.57 -2.06
C GLY A 59 38.04 -3.76 -0.79
N GLY A 60 36.98 -2.95 -0.78
CA GLY A 60 36.50 -2.24 0.41
C GLY A 60 35.69 -3.14 1.34
N ASP A 61 35.46 -2.68 2.56
CA ASP A 61 34.63 -3.35 3.56
C ASP A 61 33.26 -2.68 3.69
N VAL A 62 32.21 -3.47 3.94
CA VAL A 62 30.85 -2.99 4.20
C VAL A 62 30.33 -3.71 5.44
N PRO A 63 30.60 -3.14 6.64
CA PRO A 63 30.13 -3.72 7.90
C PRO A 63 28.61 -3.86 7.93
N HIS A 64 28.11 -4.89 8.62
CA HIS A 64 26.68 -5.15 8.83
C HIS A 64 25.84 -5.40 7.54
N LEU A 65 26.48 -5.61 6.38
CA LEU A 65 25.76 -5.83 5.12
C LEU A 65 24.75 -6.99 5.22
N ALA A 66 25.11 -8.07 5.91
CA ALA A 66 24.24 -9.23 6.11
C ALA A 66 22.96 -8.89 6.90
N GLU A 67 23.10 -8.08 7.97
CA GLU A 67 21.96 -7.64 8.79
C GLU A 67 21.04 -6.72 7.98
N VAL A 68 21.62 -5.74 7.27
CA VAL A 68 20.88 -4.83 6.40
C VAL A 68 20.14 -5.58 5.27
N LEU A 69 20.77 -6.58 4.67
CA LEU A 69 20.14 -7.44 3.67
C LEU A 69 18.94 -8.20 4.25
N ALA A 70 19.09 -8.77 5.46
CA ALA A 70 18.00 -9.46 6.13
C ALA A 70 16.82 -8.52 6.43
N ASP A 71 17.09 -7.26 6.81
CA ASP A 71 16.08 -6.26 7.09
C ASP A 71 15.32 -5.84 5.83
N ILE A 72 16.05 -5.61 4.73
CA ILE A 72 15.47 -5.30 3.41
C ILE A 72 14.60 -6.46 2.92
N GLN A 73 15.06 -7.71 3.09
CA GLN A 73 14.29 -8.90 2.72
C GLN A 73 12.98 -8.99 3.51
N ARG A 74 13.02 -8.72 4.83
CA ARG A 74 11.80 -8.70 5.66
C ARG A 74 10.84 -7.60 5.23
N ALA A 75 11.34 -6.40 4.98
CA ALA A 75 10.53 -5.29 4.47
C ALA A 75 9.88 -5.63 3.12
N ALA A 76 10.63 -6.19 2.18
CA ALA A 76 10.12 -6.59 0.88
C ALA A 76 9.00 -7.65 0.99
N ASN A 77 9.16 -8.63 1.87
CA ASN A 77 8.14 -9.66 2.12
C ASN A 77 6.86 -9.08 2.75
N ALA A 78 7.01 -8.11 3.67
CA ALA A 78 5.87 -7.44 4.28
C ALA A 78 5.08 -6.62 3.24
N VAL A 79 5.78 -5.88 2.36
CA VAL A 79 5.16 -5.13 1.26
C VAL A 79 4.44 -6.06 0.29
N LYS A 80 5.06 -7.18 -0.09
CA LYS A 80 4.42 -8.18 -0.94
C LYS A 80 3.13 -8.72 -0.32
N THR A 81 3.19 -9.11 0.96
CA THR A 81 2.02 -9.61 1.69
C THR A 81 0.90 -8.57 1.76
N ALA A 82 1.23 -7.30 1.98
CA ALA A 82 0.26 -6.22 2.00
C ALA A 82 -0.38 -6.01 0.61
N ALA A 83 0.43 -6.00 -0.46
CA ALA A 83 -0.07 -5.89 -1.83
C ALA A 83 -0.99 -7.07 -2.21
N ASP A 84 -0.60 -8.30 -1.87
CA ASP A 84 -1.40 -9.51 -2.14
C ASP A 84 -2.76 -9.44 -1.42
N ARG A 85 -2.80 -8.91 -0.19
CA ARG A 85 -4.06 -8.71 0.55
C ARG A 85 -4.97 -7.68 -0.12
N VAL A 86 -4.41 -6.59 -0.63
CA VAL A 86 -5.20 -5.56 -1.33
C VAL A 86 -5.77 -6.13 -2.63
N ALA A 87 -4.95 -6.82 -3.42
CA ALA A 87 -5.38 -7.45 -4.67
C ALA A 87 -6.48 -8.52 -4.45
N ASN A 88 -6.35 -9.33 -3.40
CA ASN A 88 -7.36 -10.35 -3.07
C ASN A 88 -8.66 -9.73 -2.54
N GLN A 89 -8.60 -8.63 -1.80
CA GLN A 89 -9.79 -7.89 -1.38
C GLN A 89 -10.57 -7.28 -2.55
N GLU A 90 -9.89 -6.91 -3.64
CA GLU A 90 -10.54 -6.46 -4.87
C GLU A 90 -11.26 -7.62 -5.57
N ALA A 91 -10.61 -8.79 -5.70
CA ALA A 91 -11.22 -9.98 -6.31
C ALA A 91 -12.48 -10.47 -5.58
N ASP A 92 -12.49 -10.40 -4.24
CA ASP A 92 -13.66 -10.78 -3.42
C ASP A 92 -14.83 -9.78 -3.53
N ARG A 93 -14.58 -8.53 -3.93
CA ARG A 93 -15.63 -7.51 -4.14
C ARG A 93 -16.31 -7.60 -5.51
N GLU A 94 -15.65 -8.25 -6.47
CA GLU A 94 -16.13 -8.43 -7.84
C GLU A 94 -16.91 -9.75 -8.04
N SER A 95 -16.99 -10.61 -7.02
CA SER A 95 -17.69 -11.92 -7.02
C SER A 95 -19.07 -11.86 -6.38
#